data_AF-A0A8K0Q1E3-F1
#
_entry.id   AF-A0A8K0Q1E3-F1
#
_cell.length_a   1.000
_cell.length_b   1.000
_cell.length_c   1.000
_cell.angle_alpha   90.00
_cell.angle_beta   90.00
_cell.angle_gamma   90.00
#
_symmetry.space_group_name_H-M   'P 1'
#
loop_
_entity.id
_entity.type
_entity.pdbx_description
1 polymer ?
#
loop_
_entity_poly.entity_id
_entity_poly.type
_entity_poly.pdbx_seq_one_letter_code
_entity_poly.pdbx_strand_id
1 'polypeptide(L)'
;METKWRGALKIDSLGEKLKCPNLRYLVIFTICGLNTTSIVTAFTPSVATRDVYYQAVMSSGIVPEYAFSSAPLPCAGRAPPDTVSSSESYSWTYDNGSVFFSANSPDCPISKVLDLIPSINTINTSDYVYLDSGAAVKRSAIGSPVSTHNGTSFNALLAKYGSSLVRTQQCVPVVISNPVKCRKGGRIETLSTNEVNLESGVDETGLWDQEQYNATFSSRNFTHDSVMVNYQWLKPNTTSDADGLDAIGLSLLGFAAYDPNGSQAYTDVLAGAMNDDDPDRTTVGDLGSSYVVTCTLDARKVFGYRMVTLNLDSIGDGIGTNFAYYLEGGEVCTPENDVINDVYLATAARASQASVLENRGESGYIATIRAAAGFNRGPPYAFNNSENALEDVLGLAVGMAIANLPLEEKDSPTRSLASVQAMRLGSGTGAFYLLLIPSLSSLVILVVLLLRSIRGGWAPGG
;
A
#
# COMPACT_ATOMS: atom_id res chain seq x y z
N MET A 1 5.41 78.07 -34.45
CA MET A 1 5.44 77.54 -33.07
C MET A 1 6.16 76.21 -33.08
N GLU A 2 7.25 76.13 -32.32
CA GLU A 2 8.23 75.05 -32.33
C GLU A 2 7.63 73.71 -31.85
N THR A 3 7.63 72.72 -32.73
CA THR A 3 7.29 71.31 -32.43
C THR A 3 8.23 70.66 -31.41
N LYS A 4 9.37 71.29 -31.11
CA LYS A 4 10.38 70.82 -30.15
C LYS A 4 9.86 70.71 -28.71
N TRP A 5 8.89 71.53 -28.31
CA TRP A 5 8.40 71.57 -26.92
C TRP A 5 7.19 70.66 -26.64
N ARG A 6 6.50 70.15 -27.67
CA ARG A 6 5.30 69.31 -27.48
C ARG A 6 5.64 67.91 -26.96
N GLY A 7 6.77 67.35 -27.40
CA GLY A 7 7.28 66.06 -26.90
C GLY A 7 7.72 66.07 -25.43
N ALA A 8 8.22 67.20 -24.92
CA ALA A 8 8.57 67.35 -23.52
C ALA A 8 7.33 67.44 -22.60
N LEU A 9 6.19 67.89 -23.14
CA LEU A 9 4.93 68.07 -22.40
C LEU A 9 3.98 66.86 -22.47
N LYS A 10 4.37 65.75 -23.12
CA LYS A 10 3.57 64.50 -23.25
C LYS A 10 2.22 64.63 -23.98
N ILE A 11 1.96 65.72 -24.71
CA ILE A 11 0.69 65.99 -25.42
C ILE A 11 0.72 65.47 -26.88
N ASP A 12 1.58 64.50 -27.19
CA ASP A 12 1.76 64.01 -28.55
C ASP A 12 0.92 62.76 -28.85
N SER A 13 0.30 62.75 -30.03
CA SER A 13 -0.43 61.59 -30.57
C SER A 13 0.51 60.42 -30.90
N LEU A 14 0.00 59.18 -30.90
CA LEU A 14 0.81 57.98 -31.22
C LEU A 14 1.50 58.10 -32.61
N GLY A 15 0.85 58.78 -33.56
CA GLY A 15 1.38 59.05 -34.90
C GLY A 15 2.52 60.09 -34.93
N GLU A 16 2.54 61.08 -34.03
CA GLU A 16 3.65 62.05 -33.91
C GLU A 16 4.86 61.46 -33.18
N LYS A 17 4.65 60.56 -32.22
CA LYS A 17 5.73 59.81 -31.56
C LYS A 17 6.50 58.89 -32.51
N LEU A 18 5.81 58.32 -33.51
CA LEU A 18 6.42 57.48 -34.55
C LEU A 18 7.19 58.27 -35.61
N LYS A 19 6.89 59.57 -35.81
CA LYS A 19 7.57 60.46 -36.77
C LYS A 19 8.73 61.26 -36.17
N CYS A 20 8.95 61.21 -34.85
CA CYS A 20 10.04 61.92 -34.19
C CYS A 20 11.41 61.20 -34.35
N PRO A 21 12.54 61.94 -34.31
CA PRO A 21 13.89 61.35 -34.29
C PRO A 21 14.16 60.42 -33.08
N ASN A 22 13.23 60.36 -32.12
CA ASN A 22 13.22 59.44 -30.99
C ASN A 22 12.85 57.99 -31.34
N LEU A 23 12.44 57.70 -32.58
CA LEU A 23 12.25 56.34 -33.07
C LEU A 23 13.53 55.50 -32.87
N ARG A 24 14.71 56.13 -32.96
CA ARG A 24 16.01 55.49 -32.69
C ARG A 24 16.11 54.98 -31.25
N TYR A 25 15.73 55.79 -30.26
CA TYR A 25 15.74 55.38 -28.85
C TYR A 25 14.70 54.28 -28.59
N LEU A 26 13.51 54.38 -29.17
CA LEU A 26 12.47 53.36 -29.01
C LEU A 26 12.90 52.02 -29.62
N VAL A 27 13.53 52.02 -30.79
CA VAL A 27 14.07 50.81 -31.43
C VAL A 27 15.20 50.21 -30.58
N ILE A 28 16.13 51.02 -30.07
CA ILE A 28 17.21 50.55 -29.19
C ILE A 28 16.63 49.94 -27.91
N PHE A 29 15.68 50.61 -27.25
CA PHE A 29 15.03 50.09 -26.04
C PHE A 29 14.28 48.78 -26.31
N THR A 30 13.57 48.68 -27.42
CA THR A 30 12.84 47.46 -27.79
C THR A 30 13.81 46.31 -28.08
N ILE A 31 14.92 46.55 -28.78
CA ILE A 31 15.96 45.53 -29.02
C ILE A 31 16.63 45.09 -27.72
N CYS A 32 17.00 46.03 -26.83
CA CYS A 32 17.54 45.71 -25.51
C CYS A 32 16.53 44.92 -24.65
N GLY A 33 15.26 45.31 -24.68
CA GLY A 33 14.18 44.61 -23.97
C GLY A 33 13.97 43.19 -24.50
N LEU A 34 13.94 43.02 -25.82
CA LEU A 34 13.83 41.70 -26.48
C LEU A 34 15.02 40.80 -26.13
N ASN A 35 16.25 41.31 -26.20
CA ASN A 35 17.45 40.55 -25.84
C ASN A 35 17.46 40.15 -24.36
N THR A 36 17.10 41.08 -23.47
CA THR A 36 17.06 40.79 -22.03
C THR A 36 15.98 39.74 -21.74
N THR A 37 14.79 39.90 -22.31
CA THR A 37 13.69 38.95 -22.15
C THR A 37 14.04 37.58 -22.73
N SER A 38 14.71 37.54 -23.89
CA SER A 38 15.11 36.29 -24.53
C SER A 38 16.18 35.55 -23.73
N ILE A 39 17.18 36.27 -23.20
CA ILE A 39 18.20 35.73 -22.30
C ILE A 39 17.53 35.20 -21.02
N VAL A 40 16.72 36.02 -20.35
CA VAL A 40 16.04 35.61 -19.11
C VAL A 40 15.17 34.38 -19.38
N THR A 41 14.37 34.36 -20.44
CA THR A 41 13.50 33.21 -20.76
C THR A 41 14.31 31.96 -21.11
N ALA A 42 15.43 32.11 -21.82
CA ALA A 42 16.32 31.00 -22.16
C ALA A 42 17.02 30.40 -20.93
N PHE A 43 17.38 31.24 -19.96
CA PHE A 43 18.07 30.83 -18.74
C PHE A 43 17.16 30.62 -17.54
N THR A 44 15.86 30.90 -17.65
CA THR A 44 14.90 30.60 -16.60
C THR A 44 14.81 29.09 -16.48
N PRO A 45 15.18 28.51 -15.31
CA PRO A 45 15.05 27.08 -15.11
C PRO A 45 13.57 26.70 -15.15
N SER A 46 13.24 25.66 -15.90
CA SER A 46 11.94 25.01 -15.82
C SER A 46 12.10 23.60 -15.27
N VAL A 47 11.12 23.17 -14.49
CA VAL A 47 11.04 21.80 -14.00
C VAL A 47 10.48 20.92 -15.12
N ALA A 48 11.18 19.84 -15.46
CA ALA A 48 10.70 18.84 -16.37
C ALA A 48 10.78 17.45 -15.73
N THR A 49 9.83 16.60 -16.05
CA THR A 49 9.86 15.19 -15.66
C THR A 49 10.42 14.35 -16.79
N ARG A 50 11.31 13.42 -16.46
CA ARG A 50 11.78 12.37 -17.35
C ARG A 50 11.49 11.02 -16.73
N ASP A 51 10.99 10.11 -17.54
CA ASP A 51 10.78 8.73 -17.13
C ASP A 51 12.05 7.90 -17.34
N VAL A 52 12.35 7.07 -16.35
CA VAL A 52 13.48 6.15 -16.32
C VAL A 52 12.93 4.76 -16.03
N TYR A 53 13.25 3.81 -16.89
CA TYR A 53 12.91 2.42 -16.65
C TYR A 53 13.86 1.79 -15.65
N TYR A 54 13.32 0.95 -14.77
CA TYR A 54 14.08 0.13 -13.84
C TYR A 54 13.42 -1.24 -13.67
N GLN A 55 14.16 -2.17 -13.07
CA GLN A 55 13.67 -3.50 -12.74
C GLN A 55 13.19 -3.48 -11.29
N ALA A 56 11.88 -3.59 -11.09
CA ALA A 56 11.33 -3.80 -9.76
C ALA A 56 11.58 -5.23 -9.31
N VAL A 57 11.81 -5.40 -8.01
CA VAL A 57 11.90 -6.72 -7.39
C VAL A 57 10.47 -7.23 -7.16
N MET A 58 10.14 -8.35 -7.80
CA MET A 58 8.93 -9.10 -7.54
C MET A 58 9.30 -10.53 -7.17
N SER A 59 8.49 -11.18 -6.31
CA SER A 59 8.73 -12.57 -5.95
C SER A 59 8.74 -13.42 -7.21
N SER A 60 9.64 -14.38 -7.29
CA SER A 60 9.77 -15.29 -8.43
C SER A 60 8.55 -16.20 -8.60
N GLY A 61 7.60 -16.21 -7.65
CA GLY A 61 6.48 -17.16 -7.62
C GLY A 61 6.93 -18.60 -7.37
N ILE A 62 8.24 -18.85 -7.28
CA ILE A 62 8.79 -20.18 -7.02
C ILE A 62 8.68 -20.41 -5.52
N VAL A 63 7.96 -21.47 -5.15
CA VAL A 63 7.97 -21.95 -3.77
C VAL A 63 9.29 -22.72 -3.59
N PRO A 64 10.24 -22.23 -2.78
CA PRO A 64 11.51 -22.93 -2.65
C PRO A 64 11.27 -24.25 -1.90
N GLU A 65 11.88 -25.32 -2.39
CA GLU A 65 11.97 -26.57 -1.64
C GLU A 65 13.00 -26.39 -0.54
N TYR A 66 12.60 -26.64 0.71
CA TYR A 66 13.45 -26.40 1.87
C TYR A 66 13.76 -27.67 2.65
N ALA A 67 15.01 -27.79 3.06
CA ALA A 67 15.46 -28.74 4.07
C ALA A 67 15.53 -28.01 5.43
N PHE A 68 14.80 -28.51 6.44
CA PHE A 68 14.71 -27.93 7.79
C PHE A 68 16.03 -27.94 8.60
N SER A 69 17.13 -28.39 8.02
CA SER A 69 18.43 -28.52 8.70
C SER A 69 19.25 -27.22 8.78
N SER A 70 18.82 -26.13 8.15
CA SER A 70 19.52 -24.83 8.21
C SER A 70 18.63 -23.73 8.80
N ALA A 71 19.08 -23.12 9.90
CA ALA A 71 18.53 -21.84 10.38
C ALA A 71 19.06 -20.67 9.52
N PRO A 72 18.27 -19.62 9.27
CA PRO A 72 16.89 -19.41 9.71
C PRO A 72 15.84 -20.16 8.87
N LEU A 73 14.76 -20.61 9.52
CA LEU A 73 13.62 -21.26 8.85
C LEU A 73 12.87 -20.26 7.97
N PRO A 74 12.51 -20.64 6.72
CA PRO A 74 11.69 -19.80 5.86
C PRO A 74 10.25 -19.72 6.38
N CYS A 75 9.56 -18.63 6.06
CA CYS A 75 8.21 -18.37 6.54
C CYS A 75 7.13 -19.21 5.89
N ALA A 76 7.40 -19.70 4.68
CA ALA A 76 6.58 -20.67 3.99
C ALA A 76 7.41 -21.38 2.93
N GLY A 77 7.01 -22.59 2.56
CA GLY A 77 7.72 -23.38 1.58
C GLY A 77 7.13 -24.78 1.40
N ARG A 78 7.77 -25.57 0.54
CA ARG A 78 7.50 -27.00 0.43
C ARG A 78 8.61 -27.78 1.12
N ALA A 79 8.23 -28.84 1.83
CA ALA A 79 9.14 -29.73 2.51
C ALA A 79 8.70 -31.20 2.33
N PRO A 80 9.63 -32.15 2.48
CA PRO A 80 9.27 -33.55 2.65
C PRO A 80 8.30 -33.79 3.83
N PRO A 81 7.47 -34.85 3.79
CA PRO A 81 6.46 -35.12 4.81
C PRO A 81 7.01 -35.28 6.23
N ASP A 82 8.23 -35.81 6.37
CA ASP A 82 8.83 -36.10 7.67
C ASP A 82 9.56 -34.91 8.30
N THR A 83 9.58 -33.74 7.63
CA THR A 83 10.41 -32.60 8.05
C THR A 83 9.65 -31.48 8.78
N VAL A 84 8.32 -31.43 8.68
CA VAL A 84 7.53 -30.36 9.32
C VAL A 84 7.03 -30.84 10.68
N SER A 85 7.62 -30.33 11.77
CA SER A 85 7.07 -30.58 13.11
C SER A 85 5.74 -29.84 13.28
N SER A 86 4.65 -30.58 13.46
CA SER A 86 3.27 -30.10 13.48
C SER A 86 2.92 -29.11 14.59
N SER A 87 3.78 -28.91 15.59
CA SER A 87 3.47 -28.06 16.75
C SER A 87 3.61 -26.55 16.50
N GLU A 88 4.42 -26.12 15.52
CA GLU A 88 4.72 -24.69 15.29
C GLU A 88 4.53 -24.23 13.84
N SER A 89 4.32 -25.18 12.92
CA SER A 89 4.13 -24.92 11.50
C SER A 89 2.81 -25.51 11.04
N TYR A 90 2.05 -24.73 10.29
CA TYR A 90 0.82 -25.20 9.65
C TYR A 90 1.20 -25.84 8.34
N SER A 91 0.58 -26.97 8.03
CA SER A 91 0.97 -27.82 6.93
C SER A 91 -0.21 -28.29 6.09
N TRP A 92 -0.04 -28.30 4.78
CA TRP A 92 -0.94 -28.94 3.83
C TRP A 92 -0.16 -30.02 3.10
N THR A 93 -0.64 -31.25 3.15
CA THR A 93 -0.03 -32.36 2.41
C THR A 93 -0.57 -32.36 1.00
N TYR A 94 0.29 -32.33 -0.01
CA TYR A 94 -0.05 -32.53 -1.41
C TYR A 94 -0.26 -34.02 -1.71
N ASP A 95 -0.92 -34.32 -2.83
CA ASP A 95 -1.18 -35.71 -3.27
C ASP A 95 0.11 -36.53 -3.49
N ASN A 96 1.21 -35.85 -3.84
CA ASN A 96 2.52 -36.46 -4.00
C ASN A 96 3.22 -36.78 -2.66
N GLY A 97 2.57 -36.52 -1.53
CA GLY A 97 3.09 -36.71 -0.18
C GLY A 97 4.00 -35.58 0.33
N SER A 98 4.37 -34.61 -0.50
CA SER A 98 5.09 -33.42 -0.02
C SER A 98 4.17 -32.54 0.83
N VAL A 99 4.76 -31.70 1.66
CA VAL A 99 4.02 -30.84 2.59
C VAL A 99 4.36 -29.38 2.30
N PHE A 100 3.35 -28.59 1.94
CA PHE A 100 3.46 -27.14 2.06
C PHE A 100 3.40 -26.78 3.53
N PHE A 101 4.28 -25.91 4.00
CA PHE A 101 4.21 -25.38 5.34
C PHE A 101 4.25 -23.87 5.34
N SER A 102 3.71 -23.30 6.41
CA SER A 102 3.96 -21.93 6.79
C SER A 102 4.34 -21.90 8.27
N ALA A 103 5.34 -21.12 8.64
CA ALA A 103 5.86 -21.02 10.01
C ALA A 103 5.23 -19.84 10.75
N ASN A 104 4.95 -20.00 12.05
CA ASN A 104 4.59 -18.88 12.93
C ASN A 104 5.84 -18.34 13.66
N SER A 105 6.80 -17.79 12.91
CA SER A 105 8.01 -17.20 13.49
C SER A 105 7.84 -15.67 13.64
N PRO A 106 8.44 -15.02 14.66
CA PRO A 106 8.39 -13.56 14.82
C PRO A 106 8.83 -12.77 13.58
N ASP A 107 9.77 -13.32 12.81
CA ASP A 107 10.28 -12.67 11.60
C ASP A 107 9.34 -12.80 10.39
N CYS A 108 8.28 -13.60 10.49
CA CYS A 108 7.40 -13.88 9.39
C CYS A 108 6.31 -12.82 9.17
N PRO A 109 5.85 -12.65 7.91
CA PRO A 109 4.90 -11.59 7.57
C PRO A 109 3.60 -11.65 8.38
N ILE A 110 3.14 -12.86 8.72
CA ILE A 110 1.96 -13.09 9.55
C ILE A 110 2.09 -12.49 10.95
N SER A 111 3.29 -12.57 11.56
CA SER A 111 3.54 -12.01 12.90
C SER A 111 3.58 -10.48 12.88
N LYS A 112 4.11 -9.89 11.80
CA LYS A 112 4.19 -8.43 11.61
C LYS A 112 2.82 -7.76 11.48
N VAL A 113 1.78 -8.51 11.13
CA VAL A 113 0.40 -7.98 11.04
C VAL A 113 -0.03 -7.32 12.35
N LEU A 114 0.34 -7.90 13.50
CA LEU A 114 0.02 -7.35 14.81
C LEU A 114 0.57 -5.93 14.99
N ASP A 115 1.79 -5.68 14.53
CA ASP A 115 2.44 -4.38 14.61
C ASP A 115 1.83 -3.35 13.66
N LEU A 116 1.18 -3.82 12.58
CA LEU A 116 0.61 -2.97 11.53
C LEU A 116 -0.88 -2.66 11.74
N ILE A 117 -1.65 -3.50 12.44
CA ILE A 117 -3.08 -3.22 12.70
C ILE A 117 -3.33 -1.85 13.34
N PRO A 118 -2.53 -1.37 14.32
CA PRO A 118 -2.68 -0.02 14.87
C PRO A 118 -2.53 1.11 13.83
N SER A 119 -1.97 0.83 12.66
CA SER A 119 -1.79 1.80 11.57
C SER A 119 -3.01 1.94 10.66
N ILE A 120 -4.04 1.08 10.84
CA ILE A 120 -5.29 1.16 10.10
C ILE A 120 -5.97 2.51 10.38
N ASN A 121 -6.35 3.19 9.31
CA ASN A 121 -7.11 4.43 9.39
C ASN A 121 -8.57 4.13 9.71
N THR A 122 -8.94 4.29 10.98
CA THR A 122 -10.31 4.06 11.46
C THR A 122 -11.23 5.27 11.29
N ILE A 123 -10.69 6.43 10.88
CA ILE A 123 -11.44 7.71 10.79
C ILE A 123 -11.94 7.94 9.36
N ASN A 124 -11.05 7.89 8.37
CA ASN A 124 -11.39 8.12 6.97
C ASN A 124 -10.62 7.20 6.04
N THR A 125 -11.12 5.98 5.87
CA THR A 125 -10.56 4.97 4.96
C THR A 125 -10.57 5.40 3.48
N SER A 126 -11.21 6.52 3.12
CA SER A 126 -11.25 7.05 1.75
C SER A 126 -9.93 7.70 1.33
N ASP A 127 -9.18 8.24 2.30
CA ASP A 127 -7.90 8.90 2.02
C ASP A 127 -6.78 7.85 1.89
N TYR A 128 -6.64 7.02 2.93
CA TYR A 128 -5.76 5.85 2.99
C TYR A 128 -6.34 4.85 3.98
N VAL A 129 -6.00 3.58 3.84
CA VAL A 129 -6.54 2.48 4.66
C VAL A 129 -5.61 2.07 5.79
N TYR A 130 -4.30 2.10 5.58
CA TYR A 130 -3.28 1.82 6.61
C TYR A 130 -1.94 2.45 6.21
N LEU A 131 -1.00 2.48 7.16
CA LEU A 131 0.40 2.85 6.92
C LEU A 131 1.28 1.59 7.00
N ASP A 132 2.11 1.38 6.00
CA ASP A 132 3.12 0.31 6.01
C ASP A 132 4.48 0.90 5.67
N SER A 133 5.46 0.68 6.54
CA SER A 133 6.84 1.13 6.35
C SER A 133 6.97 2.62 5.97
N GLY A 134 6.06 3.46 6.50
CA GLY A 134 6.01 4.90 6.25
C GLY A 134 5.24 5.33 5.00
N ALA A 135 4.65 4.40 4.24
CA ALA A 135 3.79 4.67 3.09
C ALA A 135 2.31 4.51 3.41
N ALA A 136 1.52 5.54 3.09
CA ALA A 136 0.08 5.52 3.17
C ALA A 136 -0.52 4.72 2.01
N VAL A 137 -1.22 3.64 2.31
CA VAL A 137 -1.78 2.75 1.30
C VAL A 137 -3.24 3.14 1.02
N LYS A 138 -3.56 3.47 -0.24
CA LYS A 138 -4.96 3.68 -0.65
C LYS A 138 -5.68 2.34 -0.87
N ARG A 139 -7.01 2.36 -0.87
CA ARG A 139 -7.87 1.18 -1.11
C ARG A 139 -7.49 0.38 -2.36
N SER A 140 -7.07 1.05 -3.43
CA SER A 140 -6.69 0.40 -4.69
C SER A 140 -5.31 -0.28 -4.67
N ALA A 141 -4.51 -0.08 -3.62
CA ALA A 141 -3.15 -0.61 -3.47
C ALA A 141 -3.01 -1.55 -2.25
N ILE A 142 -4.10 -2.02 -1.65
CA ILE A 142 -4.06 -2.93 -0.50
C ILE A 142 -3.26 -4.18 -0.86
N GLY A 143 -2.32 -4.56 0.00
CA GLY A 143 -1.45 -5.72 -0.23
C GLY A 143 -0.38 -5.54 -1.29
N SER A 144 -0.19 -4.32 -1.80
CA SER A 144 0.98 -4.03 -2.65
C SER A 144 2.28 -4.32 -1.89
N PRO A 145 3.27 -4.98 -2.50
CA PRO A 145 4.46 -5.41 -1.78
C PRO A 145 5.29 -4.25 -1.23
N VAL A 146 5.84 -4.40 -0.02
CA VAL A 146 6.69 -3.40 0.64
C VAL A 146 7.93 -3.05 -0.19
N SER A 147 8.42 -3.99 -1.01
CA SER A 147 9.54 -3.75 -1.94
C SER A 147 9.30 -2.59 -2.92
N THR A 148 8.03 -2.22 -3.17
CA THR A 148 7.64 -1.10 -4.03
C THR A 148 8.18 0.25 -3.54
N HIS A 149 8.32 0.40 -2.21
CA HIS A 149 8.70 1.65 -1.55
C HIS A 149 9.80 1.48 -0.49
N ASN A 150 10.26 0.26 -0.23
CA ASN A 150 11.35 -0.03 0.70
C ASN A 150 12.25 -1.20 0.22
N GLY A 151 12.27 -1.48 -1.09
CA GLY A 151 13.09 -2.55 -1.70
C GLY A 151 14.47 -2.07 -2.19
N THR A 152 15.37 -3.01 -2.49
CA THR A 152 16.72 -2.75 -3.03
C THR A 152 16.68 -1.89 -4.30
N SER A 153 15.85 -2.25 -5.29
CA SER A 153 15.69 -1.47 -6.52
C SER A 153 15.17 -0.06 -6.27
N PHE A 154 14.20 0.10 -5.36
CA PHE A 154 13.68 1.41 -4.99
C PHE A 154 14.75 2.24 -4.28
N ASN A 155 15.46 1.66 -3.31
CA ASN A 155 16.54 2.31 -2.58
C ASN A 155 17.70 2.73 -3.52
N ALA A 156 17.98 1.94 -4.56
CA ALA A 156 18.95 2.31 -5.60
C ALA A 156 18.48 3.52 -6.43
N LEU A 157 17.19 3.60 -6.76
CA LEU A 157 16.61 4.79 -7.42
C LEU A 157 16.67 6.01 -6.51
N LEU A 158 16.31 5.85 -5.23
CA LEU A 158 16.32 6.92 -4.24
C LEU A 158 17.76 7.41 -3.97
N ALA A 159 18.74 6.51 -3.89
CA ALA A 159 20.15 6.88 -3.76
C ALA A 159 20.69 7.61 -5.01
N LYS A 160 20.21 7.23 -6.20
CA LYS A 160 20.65 7.83 -7.46
C LYS A 160 20.02 9.20 -7.75
N TYR A 161 18.73 9.37 -7.48
CA TYR A 161 17.96 10.56 -7.84
C TYR A 161 17.57 11.42 -6.64
N GLY A 162 17.62 10.89 -5.41
CA GLY A 162 17.28 11.63 -4.19
C GLY A 162 15.91 12.29 -4.28
N SER A 163 15.85 13.56 -3.91
CA SER A 163 14.64 14.39 -3.97
C SER A 163 14.11 14.66 -5.39
N SER A 164 14.90 14.35 -6.43
CA SER A 164 14.41 14.43 -7.81
C SER A 164 13.49 13.26 -8.16
N LEU A 165 13.47 12.16 -7.41
CA LEU A 165 12.52 11.09 -7.65
C LEU A 165 11.12 11.53 -7.19
N VAL A 166 10.15 11.56 -8.11
CA VAL A 166 8.80 12.06 -7.83
C VAL A 166 7.82 10.93 -7.60
N ARG A 167 7.89 9.91 -8.45
CA ARG A 167 6.99 8.76 -8.37
C ARG A 167 7.63 7.54 -9.00
N THR A 168 7.21 6.37 -8.56
CA THR A 168 7.50 5.10 -9.21
C THR A 168 6.21 4.37 -9.53
N GLN A 169 6.21 3.57 -10.60
CA GLN A 169 5.08 2.79 -11.07
C GLN A 169 5.53 1.35 -11.32
N GLN A 170 4.78 0.39 -10.79
CA GLN A 170 5.07 -1.04 -10.88
C GLN A 170 3.76 -1.83 -11.03
N CYS A 171 3.78 -2.89 -11.85
CA CYS A 171 2.64 -3.81 -11.96
C CYS A 171 2.73 -4.90 -10.90
N VAL A 172 2.00 -4.77 -9.79
CA VAL A 172 2.13 -5.66 -8.62
C VAL A 172 0.81 -6.32 -8.25
N PRO A 173 0.84 -7.48 -7.55
CA PRO A 173 -0.37 -8.04 -6.98
C PRO A 173 -0.92 -7.12 -5.88
N VAL A 174 -2.25 -7.03 -5.81
CA VAL A 174 -3.00 -6.33 -4.77
C VAL A 174 -4.22 -7.17 -4.40
N VAL A 175 -4.77 -6.94 -3.20
CA VAL A 175 -6.03 -7.52 -2.75
C VAL A 175 -7.17 -6.67 -3.32
N ILE A 176 -7.93 -7.22 -4.26
CA ILE A 176 -9.00 -6.50 -4.99
C ILE A 176 -10.37 -6.62 -4.30
N SER A 177 -10.56 -7.61 -3.45
CA SER A 177 -11.77 -7.83 -2.67
C SER A 177 -11.46 -8.44 -1.32
N ASN A 178 -12.29 -8.19 -0.31
CA ASN A 178 -12.11 -8.80 1.00
C ASN A 178 -12.31 -10.33 0.90
N PRO A 179 -11.33 -11.17 1.29
CA PRO A 179 -11.50 -12.62 1.36
C PRO A 179 -12.32 -13.11 2.54
N VAL A 180 -12.62 -12.24 3.50
CA VAL A 180 -13.25 -12.62 4.77
C VAL A 180 -14.74 -12.34 4.72
N LYS A 181 -15.52 -13.33 5.15
CA LYS A 181 -16.97 -13.22 5.37
C LYS A 181 -17.32 -13.71 6.75
N CYS A 182 -17.91 -12.85 7.56
CA CYS A 182 -18.26 -13.12 8.94
C CYS A 182 -19.77 -13.17 9.10
N ARG A 183 -20.23 -14.05 9.98
CA ARG A 183 -21.65 -14.15 10.32
C ARG A 183 -21.82 -14.61 11.76
N LYS A 184 -22.94 -14.22 12.34
CA LYS A 184 -23.42 -14.75 13.61
C LYS A 184 -23.75 -16.23 13.41
N GLY A 185 -23.23 -17.09 14.28
CA GLY A 185 -23.46 -18.52 14.18
C GLY A 185 -22.38 -19.35 14.85
N GLY A 186 -22.80 -20.49 15.37
CA GLY A 186 -22.00 -21.36 16.24
C GLY A 186 -22.55 -21.41 17.65
N ARG A 187 -21.89 -22.17 18.52
CA ARG A 187 -22.27 -22.35 19.92
C ARG A 187 -21.02 -22.41 20.79
N ILE A 188 -21.09 -21.81 21.97
CA ILE A 188 -20.11 -22.03 23.02
C ILE A 188 -20.78 -22.82 24.15
N GLU A 189 -20.16 -23.92 24.54
CA GLU A 189 -20.59 -24.75 25.65
C GLU A 189 -19.47 -24.82 26.69
N THR A 190 -19.78 -24.54 27.96
CA THR A 190 -18.81 -24.73 29.04
C THR A 190 -18.79 -26.21 29.41
N LEU A 191 -17.67 -26.89 29.19
CA LEU A 191 -17.48 -28.30 29.53
C LEU A 191 -17.10 -28.48 31.00
N SER A 192 -16.29 -27.56 31.52
CA SER A 192 -15.88 -27.51 32.93
C SER A 192 -15.53 -26.08 33.33
N THR A 193 -15.17 -25.85 34.60
CA THR A 193 -14.78 -24.53 35.13
C THR A 193 -13.74 -23.80 34.27
N ASN A 194 -12.85 -24.56 33.63
CA ASN A 194 -11.70 -24.05 32.89
C ASN A 194 -11.68 -24.56 31.44
N GLU A 195 -12.79 -25.10 30.92
CA GLU A 195 -12.83 -25.71 29.59
C GLU A 195 -14.11 -25.34 28.86
N VAL A 196 -13.95 -24.99 27.58
CA VAL A 196 -15.06 -24.67 26.68
C VAL A 196 -14.95 -25.49 25.40
N ASN A 197 -16.11 -25.87 24.89
CA ASN A 197 -16.30 -26.38 23.54
C ASN A 197 -16.86 -25.25 22.68
N LEU A 198 -16.21 -25.01 21.56
CA LEU A 198 -16.65 -24.07 20.55
C LEU A 198 -17.07 -24.82 19.31
N GLU A 199 -18.30 -24.61 18.91
CA GLU A 199 -18.89 -25.17 17.73
C GLU A 199 -19.06 -24.06 16.69
N SER A 200 -18.50 -24.22 15.50
CA SER A 200 -18.68 -23.27 14.41
C SER A 200 -20.10 -23.31 13.85
N GLY A 201 -20.54 -22.22 13.22
CA GLY A 201 -21.72 -22.25 12.37
C GLY A 201 -21.44 -22.93 11.03
N VAL A 202 -22.40 -23.69 10.49
CA VAL A 202 -22.31 -24.39 9.19
C VAL A 202 -22.20 -23.40 8.04
N ASP A 203 -21.17 -23.49 7.18
CA ASP A 203 -20.96 -22.58 6.04
C ASP A 203 -22.07 -22.64 4.98
N GLU A 204 -22.54 -21.49 4.50
CA GLU A 204 -23.48 -21.39 3.37
C GLU A 204 -22.86 -21.93 2.08
N THR A 205 -21.52 -21.87 1.98
CA THR A 205 -20.79 -22.43 0.83
C THR A 205 -20.76 -23.96 0.84
N GLY A 206 -21.10 -24.60 1.96
CA GLY A 206 -20.93 -26.04 2.17
C GLY A 206 -19.46 -26.50 2.17
N LEU A 207 -18.49 -25.56 2.20
CA LEU A 207 -17.07 -25.90 2.21
C LEU A 207 -16.58 -26.38 3.59
N TRP A 208 -17.34 -26.11 4.65
CA TRP A 208 -17.03 -26.49 6.01
C TRP A 208 -18.22 -27.20 6.64
N ASP A 209 -17.97 -28.39 7.16
CA ASP A 209 -18.89 -29.04 8.08
C ASP A 209 -18.90 -28.33 9.42
N GLN A 210 -19.83 -28.71 10.31
CA GLN A 210 -19.84 -28.19 11.67
C GLN A 210 -18.59 -28.67 12.40
N GLU A 211 -17.74 -27.72 12.77
CA GLU A 211 -16.44 -27.98 13.34
C GLU A 211 -16.45 -27.72 14.84
N GLN A 212 -15.96 -28.69 15.62
CA GLN A 212 -15.91 -28.61 17.08
C GLN A 212 -14.47 -28.41 17.56
N TYR A 213 -14.31 -27.47 18.49
CA TYR A 213 -13.01 -27.09 19.03
C TYR A 213 -13.07 -27.03 20.55
N ASN A 214 -12.42 -28.00 21.19
CA ASN A 214 -12.25 -28.01 22.64
C ASN A 214 -11.00 -27.23 23.03
N ALA A 215 -11.16 -26.30 23.95
CA ALA A 215 -10.06 -25.51 24.49
C ALA A 215 -10.10 -25.43 26.01
N THR A 216 -8.94 -25.72 26.62
CA THR A 216 -8.75 -25.64 28.08
C THR A 216 -7.91 -24.41 28.44
N PHE A 217 -8.38 -23.64 29.41
CA PHE A 217 -7.79 -22.38 29.83
C PHE A 217 -7.48 -22.43 31.32
N SER A 218 -6.25 -22.84 31.64
CA SER A 218 -5.81 -23.09 33.03
C SER A 218 -5.93 -21.89 33.98
N SER A 219 -5.93 -20.65 33.46
CA SER A 219 -5.97 -19.40 34.23
C SER A 219 -7.35 -18.72 34.31
N ARG A 220 -8.43 -19.36 33.85
CA ARG A 220 -9.78 -18.75 33.79
C ARG A 220 -10.84 -19.63 34.42
N ASN A 221 -11.79 -18.97 35.06
CA ASN A 221 -13.01 -19.61 35.53
C ASN A 221 -14.19 -19.09 34.70
N PHE A 222 -14.61 -19.88 33.71
CA PHE A 222 -15.72 -19.53 32.83
C PHE A 222 -17.02 -19.29 33.58
N THR A 223 -17.20 -19.82 34.79
CA THR A 223 -18.43 -19.54 35.57
C THR A 223 -18.49 -18.13 36.16
N HIS A 224 -17.39 -17.37 36.17
CA HIS A 224 -17.31 -16.04 36.79
C HIS A 224 -16.69 -14.98 35.87
N ASP A 225 -15.77 -15.35 35.00
CA ASP A 225 -15.02 -14.41 34.18
C ASP A 225 -15.72 -14.18 32.84
N SER A 226 -15.88 -12.91 32.43
CA SER A 226 -16.17 -12.57 31.05
C SER A 226 -14.94 -12.88 30.20
N VAL A 227 -15.13 -13.62 29.12
CA VAL A 227 -14.03 -14.12 28.28
C VAL A 227 -14.33 -13.87 26.80
N MET A 228 -13.26 -13.74 26.03
CA MET A 228 -13.30 -13.90 24.58
C MET A 228 -12.43 -15.08 24.21
N VAL A 229 -13.01 -16.02 23.47
CA VAL A 229 -12.32 -17.17 22.95
C VAL A 229 -12.27 -17.06 21.44
N ASN A 230 -11.06 -17.09 20.89
CA ASN A 230 -10.87 -17.06 19.45
C ASN A 230 -10.05 -18.27 19.01
N TYR A 231 -10.32 -18.74 17.81
CA TYR A 231 -9.57 -19.81 17.19
C TYR A 231 -9.51 -19.60 15.68
N GLN A 232 -8.50 -20.21 15.08
CA GLN A 232 -8.35 -20.30 13.65
C GLN A 232 -8.11 -21.74 13.27
N TRP A 233 -8.94 -22.24 12.36
CA TRP A 233 -8.81 -23.52 11.70
C TRP A 233 -8.45 -23.31 10.23
N LEU A 234 -7.48 -24.06 9.72
CA LEU A 234 -7.22 -24.25 8.30
C LEU A 234 -7.82 -25.57 7.85
N LYS A 235 -8.48 -25.59 6.68
CA LYS A 235 -9.24 -26.77 6.26
C LYS A 235 -8.28 -27.97 6.22
N PRO A 236 -8.49 -29.00 7.08
CA PRO A 236 -7.61 -30.15 7.08
C PRO A 236 -7.82 -30.88 5.75
N ASN A 237 -6.74 -31.37 5.15
CA ASN A 237 -6.84 -32.15 3.93
C ASN A 237 -7.41 -33.53 4.30
N THR A 238 -8.73 -33.66 4.33
CA THR A 238 -9.39 -34.96 4.51
C THR A 238 -9.16 -35.77 3.24
N THR A 239 -8.49 -36.91 3.43
CA THR A 239 -7.80 -37.74 2.44
C THR A 239 -8.69 -38.47 1.42
N SER A 240 -9.62 -37.81 0.73
CA SER A 240 -10.40 -38.46 -0.33
C SER A 240 -10.72 -37.62 -1.55
N ASP A 241 -10.61 -36.29 -1.47
CA ASP A 241 -10.90 -35.45 -2.63
C ASP A 241 -9.60 -35.26 -3.41
N ALA A 242 -9.60 -35.67 -4.67
CA ALA A 242 -8.45 -35.58 -5.60
C ALA A 242 -8.01 -34.14 -5.92
N ASP A 243 -8.47 -33.18 -5.12
CA ASP A 243 -8.37 -31.73 -5.27
C ASP A 243 -7.73 -31.10 -4.03
N GLY A 244 -6.82 -31.78 -3.30
CA GLY A 244 -6.17 -31.24 -2.09
C GLY A 244 -5.49 -29.86 -2.27
N LEU A 245 -5.24 -29.47 -3.51
CA LEU A 245 -4.81 -28.13 -3.93
C LEU A 245 -5.89 -27.04 -3.76
N ASP A 246 -7.17 -27.39 -3.87
CA ASP A 246 -8.31 -26.46 -3.76
C ASP A 246 -8.53 -25.94 -2.33
N ALA A 247 -7.91 -26.58 -1.33
CA ALA A 247 -8.01 -26.15 0.07
C ALA A 247 -6.99 -25.07 0.47
N ILE A 248 -5.90 -24.89 -0.29
CA ILE A 248 -4.91 -23.85 0.00
C ILE A 248 -5.57 -22.47 -0.17
N GLY A 249 -5.40 -21.61 0.82
CA GLY A 249 -6.06 -20.31 0.84
C GLY A 249 -7.40 -20.28 1.59
N LEU A 250 -7.85 -21.42 2.16
CA LEU A 250 -9.04 -21.48 2.99
C LEU A 250 -8.72 -21.46 4.48
N SER A 251 -9.45 -20.66 5.24
CA SER A 251 -9.44 -20.66 6.71
C SER A 251 -10.82 -20.39 7.29
N LEU A 252 -11.08 -20.97 8.47
CA LEU A 252 -12.20 -20.68 9.33
C LEU A 252 -11.68 -19.99 10.59
N LEU A 253 -12.28 -18.86 10.95
CA LEU A 253 -12.00 -18.12 12.16
C LEU A 253 -13.25 -18.17 13.02
N GLY A 254 -13.11 -18.45 14.31
CA GLY A 254 -14.22 -18.37 15.25
C GLY A 254 -13.91 -17.41 16.38
N PHE A 255 -14.89 -16.61 16.74
CA PHE A 255 -14.85 -15.65 17.85
C PHE A 255 -16.07 -15.92 18.72
N ALA A 256 -15.86 -16.10 20.02
CA ALA A 256 -16.94 -16.33 20.97
C ALA A 256 -16.73 -15.46 22.21
N ALA A 257 -17.65 -14.55 22.43
CA ALA A 257 -17.76 -13.79 23.66
C ALA A 257 -18.69 -14.51 24.62
N TYR A 258 -18.23 -14.72 25.85
CA TYR A 258 -19.04 -15.29 26.92
C TYR A 258 -19.00 -14.39 28.15
N ASP A 259 -20.18 -14.04 28.64
CA ASP A 259 -20.34 -13.17 29.80
C ASP A 259 -21.38 -13.77 30.78
N PRO A 260 -20.92 -14.57 31.77
CA PRO A 260 -21.80 -15.26 32.71
C PRO A 260 -22.49 -14.31 33.70
N ASN A 261 -21.85 -13.17 34.02
CA ASN A 261 -22.33 -12.22 35.03
C ASN A 261 -23.13 -11.05 34.42
N GLY A 262 -23.31 -11.02 33.10
CA GLY A 262 -24.03 -9.96 32.42
C GLY A 262 -23.32 -8.61 32.45
N SER A 263 -21.99 -8.59 32.57
CA SER A 263 -21.18 -7.36 32.46
C SER A 263 -21.10 -6.81 31.02
N GLN A 264 -21.65 -7.55 30.04
CA GLN A 264 -21.83 -7.33 28.59
C GLN A 264 -20.64 -6.79 27.78
N ALA A 265 -19.49 -6.51 28.37
CA ALA A 265 -18.43 -5.75 27.71
C ALA A 265 -17.86 -6.42 26.45
N TYR A 266 -17.81 -7.75 26.37
CA TYR A 266 -17.26 -8.46 25.20
C TYR A 266 -18.31 -8.86 24.18
N THR A 267 -19.52 -9.20 24.63
CA THR A 267 -20.64 -9.50 23.74
C THR A 267 -21.08 -8.24 23.00
N ASP A 268 -21.13 -7.09 23.69
CA ASP A 268 -21.34 -5.77 23.09
C ASP A 268 -20.29 -5.44 22.04
N VAL A 269 -19.01 -5.66 22.37
CA VAL A 269 -17.88 -5.31 21.48
C VAL A 269 -17.88 -6.17 20.22
N LEU A 270 -18.11 -7.48 20.34
CA LEU A 270 -18.13 -8.37 19.18
C LEU A 270 -19.37 -8.13 18.32
N ALA A 271 -20.53 -7.88 18.93
CA ALA A 271 -21.75 -7.49 18.20
C ALA A 271 -21.58 -6.16 17.47
N GLY A 272 -21.01 -5.14 18.12
CA GLY A 272 -20.70 -3.86 17.49
C GLY A 272 -19.74 -3.97 16.31
N ALA A 273 -18.71 -4.82 16.42
CA ALA A 273 -17.79 -5.09 15.31
C ALA A 273 -18.47 -5.81 14.12
N MET A 274 -19.55 -6.54 14.38
CA MET A 274 -20.41 -7.19 13.38
C MET A 274 -21.50 -6.25 12.82
N ASN A 275 -21.59 -5.00 13.30
CA ASN A 275 -22.75 -4.12 13.09
C ASN A 275 -24.09 -4.79 13.46
N ASP A 276 -24.07 -5.67 14.45
CA ASP A 276 -25.25 -6.38 14.89
C ASP A 276 -25.92 -5.60 16.02
N ASP A 277 -26.94 -4.84 15.66
CA ASP A 277 -27.80 -4.10 16.59
C ASP A 277 -28.90 -4.99 17.22
N ASP A 278 -28.88 -6.31 16.97
CA ASP A 278 -29.91 -7.24 17.42
C ASP A 278 -30.03 -7.30 18.96
N PRO A 279 -31.20 -6.91 19.53
CA PRO A 279 -31.46 -7.01 20.96
C PRO A 279 -31.62 -8.46 21.43
N ASP A 280 -31.91 -9.41 20.54
CA ASP A 280 -32.06 -10.84 20.84
C ASP A 280 -30.69 -11.55 20.79
N ARG A 281 -29.78 -11.08 21.63
CA ARG A 281 -28.58 -11.86 21.98
C ARG A 281 -29.05 -13.20 22.51
N THR A 282 -28.63 -14.28 21.86
CA THR A 282 -28.92 -15.65 22.27
C THR A 282 -28.46 -15.84 23.72
N THR A 283 -29.40 -15.72 24.66
CA THR A 283 -29.27 -16.20 26.01
C THR A 283 -29.24 -17.72 25.92
N VAL A 284 -28.05 -18.31 25.87
CA VAL A 284 -27.90 -19.75 26.05
C VAL A 284 -28.35 -20.02 27.48
N GLY A 285 -29.39 -20.85 27.64
CA GLY A 285 -30.19 -21.01 28.87
C GLY A 285 -29.40 -20.94 30.17
N ASP A 286 -29.98 -20.25 31.15
CA ASP A 286 -29.53 -20.09 32.54
C ASP A 286 -28.07 -19.62 32.80
N LEU A 287 -27.26 -19.32 31.77
CA LEU A 287 -25.80 -19.13 31.91
C LEU A 287 -25.23 -17.83 31.31
N GLY A 288 -26.01 -16.75 31.25
CA GLY A 288 -25.53 -15.43 30.81
C GLY A 288 -25.60 -15.21 29.30
N SER A 289 -25.09 -14.07 28.83
CA SER A 289 -25.14 -13.70 27.41
C SER A 289 -23.93 -14.26 26.66
N SER A 290 -24.14 -14.92 25.52
CA SER A 290 -23.07 -15.36 24.63
C SER A 290 -23.27 -14.80 23.23
N TYR A 291 -22.17 -14.54 22.52
CA TYR A 291 -22.19 -14.08 21.14
C TYR A 291 -21.08 -14.79 20.36
N VAL A 292 -21.46 -15.56 19.33
CA VAL A 292 -20.53 -16.38 18.55
C VAL A 292 -20.57 -15.94 17.09
N VAL A 293 -19.40 -15.68 16.54
CA VAL A 293 -19.18 -15.30 15.16
C VAL A 293 -18.27 -16.32 14.51
N THR A 294 -18.67 -16.79 13.34
CA THR A 294 -17.84 -17.61 12.47
C THR A 294 -17.49 -16.77 11.24
N CYS A 295 -16.21 -16.65 10.93
CA CYS A 295 -15.74 -16.03 9.70
C CYS A 295 -15.05 -17.06 8.80
N THR A 296 -15.40 -17.07 7.52
CA THR A 296 -14.72 -17.84 6.49
C THR A 296 -13.77 -16.91 5.74
N LEU A 297 -12.59 -17.42 5.39
CA LEU A 297 -11.58 -16.72 4.61
C LEU A 297 -11.29 -17.56 3.38
N ASP A 298 -11.53 -16.99 2.19
CA ASP A 298 -11.19 -17.59 0.91
C ASP A 298 -10.27 -16.68 0.09
N ALA A 299 -8.98 -16.99 0.09
CA ALA A 299 -7.97 -16.21 -0.60
C ALA A 299 -7.84 -16.52 -2.10
N ARG A 300 -8.55 -17.53 -2.63
CA ARG A 300 -8.29 -18.08 -3.97
C ARG A 300 -8.68 -17.15 -5.12
N LYS A 301 -9.59 -16.20 -4.88
CA LYS A 301 -10.16 -15.32 -5.92
C LYS A 301 -10.14 -13.84 -5.55
N VAL A 302 -9.24 -13.42 -4.67
CA VAL A 302 -9.22 -12.04 -4.13
C VAL A 302 -8.02 -11.21 -4.55
N PHE A 303 -7.10 -11.81 -5.31
CA PHE A 303 -5.91 -11.12 -5.81
C PHE A 303 -6.11 -10.67 -7.25
N GLY A 304 -5.50 -9.55 -7.58
CA GLY A 304 -5.40 -9.07 -8.96
C GLY A 304 -4.20 -8.18 -9.14
N TYR A 305 -3.80 -7.99 -10.39
CA TYR A 305 -2.67 -7.13 -10.73
C TYR A 305 -3.13 -5.70 -11.02
N ARG A 306 -2.41 -4.72 -10.46
CA ARG A 306 -2.65 -3.30 -10.67
C ARG A 306 -1.34 -2.56 -10.89
N MET A 307 -1.39 -1.52 -11.72
CA MET A 307 -0.29 -0.57 -11.84
C MET A 307 -0.29 0.33 -10.60
N VAL A 308 0.52 -0.02 -9.60
CA VAL A 308 0.64 0.74 -8.36
C VAL A 308 1.64 1.86 -8.55
N THR A 309 1.20 3.08 -8.25
CA THR A 309 2.02 4.28 -8.24
C THR A 309 2.37 4.63 -6.79
N LEU A 310 3.66 4.65 -6.48
CA LEU A 310 4.18 5.31 -5.28
C LEU A 310 4.44 6.77 -5.63
N ASN A 311 3.76 7.68 -4.95
CA ASN A 311 4.03 9.10 -5.04
C ASN A 311 4.88 9.53 -3.85
N LEU A 312 5.93 10.28 -4.15
CA LEU A 312 6.88 10.82 -3.19
C LEU A 312 6.57 12.32 -3.13
N ASP A 313 5.62 12.72 -2.29
CA ASP A 313 5.33 14.14 -2.14
C ASP A 313 6.52 14.81 -1.46
N SER A 314 7.15 15.75 -2.15
CA SER A 314 8.10 16.67 -1.55
C SER A 314 7.29 17.69 -0.73
N ILE A 315 7.16 17.47 0.58
CA ILE A 315 6.74 18.56 1.47
C ILE A 315 7.82 19.64 1.34
N GLY A 316 7.42 20.79 0.80
CA GLY A 316 8.33 21.82 0.29
C GLY A 316 9.34 22.35 1.31
N ASP A 317 10.52 22.70 0.79
CA ASP A 317 11.54 23.62 1.30
C ASP A 317 11.67 23.75 2.82
N GLY A 318 12.38 22.80 3.44
CA GLY A 318 12.88 23.00 4.79
C GLY A 318 13.51 21.76 5.42
N ILE A 319 14.81 21.56 5.17
CA ILE A 319 15.77 20.81 6.01
C ILE A 319 15.13 19.71 6.86
N GLY A 320 14.74 18.60 6.22
CA GLY A 320 14.20 17.41 6.88
C GLY A 320 13.52 16.51 5.85
N THR A 321 14.14 15.37 5.54
CA THR A 321 13.62 14.36 4.59
C THR A 321 12.44 13.59 5.21
N ASN A 322 11.28 14.22 5.32
CA ASN A 322 10.03 13.51 5.58
C ASN A 322 9.19 13.56 4.31
N PHE A 323 9.51 12.69 3.36
CA PHE A 323 8.64 12.44 2.22
C PHE A 323 7.35 11.81 2.74
N ALA A 324 6.20 12.39 2.40
CA ALA A 324 4.95 11.67 2.56
C ALA A 324 4.84 10.69 1.39
N TYR A 325 5.03 9.41 1.67
CA TYR A 325 4.85 8.35 0.70
C TYR A 325 3.38 7.95 0.67
N TYR A 326 2.79 7.85 -0.52
CA TYR A 326 1.50 7.17 -0.65
C TYR A 326 1.44 6.29 -1.89
N LEU A 327 0.77 5.14 -1.72
CA LEU A 327 0.59 4.11 -2.73
C LEU A 327 -0.84 4.16 -3.25
N GLU A 328 -0.96 4.20 -4.58
CA GLU A 328 -2.24 4.23 -5.27
C GLU A 328 -2.24 3.23 -6.42
N GLY A 329 -3.19 2.30 -6.41
CA GLY A 329 -3.43 1.40 -7.52
C GLY A 329 -4.20 2.10 -8.63
N GLY A 330 -3.70 1.97 -9.85
CA GLY A 330 -4.32 2.48 -11.07
C GLY A 330 -4.99 1.38 -11.88
N GLU A 331 -4.68 1.34 -13.18
CA GLU A 331 -5.27 0.41 -14.13
C GLU A 331 -4.86 -1.05 -13.88
N VAL A 332 -5.69 -1.98 -14.38
CA VAL A 332 -5.35 -3.41 -14.42
C VAL A 332 -4.14 -3.60 -15.32
N CYS A 333 -3.17 -4.38 -14.86
CA CYS A 333 -1.98 -4.70 -15.64
C CYS A 333 -1.76 -6.21 -15.65
N THR A 334 -0.90 -6.69 -16.54
CA THR A 334 -0.51 -8.10 -16.62
C THR A 334 1.00 -8.16 -16.42
N PRO A 335 1.49 -8.82 -15.36
CA PRO A 335 2.93 -8.97 -15.17
C PRO A 335 3.48 -9.97 -16.20
N GLU A 336 4.79 -9.97 -16.38
CA GLU A 336 5.46 -10.95 -17.24
C GLU A 336 5.43 -12.36 -16.65
N ASN A 337 5.48 -12.46 -15.31
CA ASN A 337 5.40 -13.69 -14.56
C ASN A 337 4.29 -13.58 -13.50
N ASP A 338 3.49 -14.63 -13.35
CA ASP A 338 2.51 -14.70 -12.27
C ASP A 338 3.21 -15.00 -10.94
N VAL A 339 3.06 -14.11 -9.97
CA VAL A 339 3.67 -14.20 -8.65
C VAL A 339 2.69 -14.69 -7.58
N ILE A 340 1.39 -14.74 -7.89
CA ILE A 340 0.36 -15.25 -6.99
C ILE A 340 0.43 -16.78 -7.01
N ASN A 341 0.92 -17.37 -5.94
CA ASN A 341 1.16 -18.81 -5.80
C ASN A 341 0.62 -19.34 -4.45
N ASP A 342 0.86 -20.62 -4.16
CA ASP A 342 0.47 -21.25 -2.89
C ASP A 342 0.98 -20.50 -1.65
N VAL A 343 2.14 -19.83 -1.73
CA VAL A 343 2.67 -19.00 -0.63
C VAL A 343 1.80 -17.78 -0.38
N TYR A 344 1.35 -17.09 -1.44
CA TYR A 344 0.39 -16.00 -1.31
C TYR A 344 -0.91 -16.49 -0.68
N LEU A 345 -1.48 -17.57 -1.21
CA LEU A 345 -2.75 -18.10 -0.73
C LEU A 345 -2.66 -18.56 0.75
N ALA A 346 -1.62 -19.30 1.10
CA ALA A 346 -1.42 -19.78 2.47
C ALA A 346 -1.13 -18.64 3.46
N THR A 347 -0.34 -17.63 3.04
CA THR A 347 -0.04 -16.46 3.88
C THR A 347 -1.29 -15.65 4.13
N ALA A 348 -2.13 -15.47 3.11
CA ALA A 348 -3.41 -14.81 3.24
C ALA A 348 -4.35 -15.56 4.18
N ALA A 349 -4.48 -16.88 4.00
CA ALA A 349 -5.28 -17.71 4.88
C ALA A 349 -4.85 -17.60 6.35
N ARG A 350 -3.56 -17.39 6.62
CA ARG A 350 -3.01 -17.28 7.97
C ARG A 350 -2.79 -15.86 8.48
N ALA A 351 -3.08 -14.84 7.69
CA ALA A 351 -2.73 -13.46 8.02
C ALA A 351 -3.28 -13.00 9.38
N SER A 352 -4.49 -13.45 9.72
CA SER A 352 -5.17 -13.09 10.97
C SER A 352 -4.71 -13.91 12.18
N GLN A 353 -3.84 -14.89 12.01
CA GLN A 353 -3.55 -15.86 13.07
C GLN A 353 -2.92 -15.23 14.30
N ALA A 354 -1.90 -14.40 14.11
CA ALA A 354 -1.24 -13.73 15.21
C ALA A 354 -2.24 -12.85 16.00
N SER A 355 -3.14 -12.18 15.28
CA SER A 355 -4.20 -11.34 15.86
C SER A 355 -5.32 -12.13 16.54
N VAL A 356 -5.64 -13.32 16.06
CA VAL A 356 -6.65 -14.21 16.67
C VAL A 356 -6.09 -14.91 17.92
N LEU A 357 -4.81 -15.29 17.88
CA LEU A 357 -4.12 -16.00 18.97
C LEU A 357 -3.47 -15.07 19.98
N GLU A 358 -3.46 -13.75 19.74
CA GLU A 358 -3.08 -12.76 20.73
C GLU A 358 -3.80 -13.10 22.04
N ASN A 359 -3.11 -13.17 23.18
CA ASN A 359 -3.71 -13.43 24.49
C ASN A 359 -4.74 -14.58 24.55
N ARG A 360 -4.47 -15.71 23.88
CA ARG A 360 -5.31 -16.93 23.92
C ARG A 360 -5.65 -17.30 25.36
N GLY A 361 -6.93 -17.23 25.72
CA GLY A 361 -7.43 -17.54 27.06
C GLY A 361 -7.42 -16.40 28.06
N GLU A 362 -6.93 -15.22 27.69
CA GLU A 362 -6.82 -14.08 28.58
C GLU A 362 -7.78 -12.95 28.15
N SER A 363 -7.64 -12.44 26.92
CA SER A 363 -8.39 -11.30 26.35
C SER A 363 -8.19 -11.16 24.82
N GLY A 364 -8.00 -12.26 24.10
CA GLY A 364 -7.29 -12.30 22.82
C GLY A 364 -7.79 -11.53 21.60
N TYR A 365 -8.96 -10.94 21.68
CA TYR A 365 -9.52 -10.09 20.63
C TYR A 365 -9.39 -8.59 20.96
N ILE A 366 -9.19 -8.27 22.25
CA ILE A 366 -9.64 -7.02 22.84
C ILE A 366 -8.66 -5.86 22.66
N ALA A 367 -7.38 -6.13 22.40
CA ALA A 367 -6.43 -5.05 22.19
C ALA A 367 -6.37 -4.66 20.71
N THR A 368 -5.92 -5.57 19.84
CA THR A 368 -5.48 -5.19 18.49
C THR A 368 -6.62 -5.13 17.47
N ILE A 369 -7.39 -6.21 17.29
CA ILE A 369 -8.53 -6.21 16.35
C ILE A 369 -9.62 -5.24 16.82
N ARG A 370 -9.93 -5.23 18.12
CA ARG A 370 -10.88 -4.28 18.69
C ARG A 370 -10.48 -2.82 18.47
N ALA A 371 -9.19 -2.47 18.59
CA ALA A 371 -8.75 -1.09 18.37
C ALA A 371 -9.01 -0.62 16.93
N ALA A 372 -8.87 -1.51 15.94
CA ALA A 372 -9.09 -1.18 14.53
C ALA A 372 -10.55 -1.36 14.08
N ALA A 373 -11.26 -2.37 14.59
CA ALA A 373 -12.65 -2.63 14.25
C ALA A 373 -13.60 -1.68 14.99
N GLY A 374 -13.21 -1.22 16.19
CA GLY A 374 -14.00 -0.30 17.00
C GLY A 374 -15.35 -0.89 17.44
N PHE A 375 -16.08 -0.12 18.25
CA PHE A 375 -17.44 -0.49 18.68
C PHE A 375 -18.50 -0.09 17.65
N ASN A 376 -18.24 1.00 16.91
CA ASN A 376 -19.19 1.65 16.00
C ASN A 376 -18.51 2.06 14.69
N ARG A 377 -17.53 1.29 14.19
CA ARG A 377 -16.91 1.62 12.91
C ARG A 377 -17.90 1.30 11.79
N GLY A 378 -18.63 2.33 11.40
CA GLY A 378 -19.50 2.29 10.24
C GLY A 378 -18.71 2.43 8.93
N PRO A 379 -19.42 2.28 7.79
CA PRO A 379 -18.86 2.58 6.48
C PRO A 379 -18.42 4.05 6.35
N PRO A 380 -17.50 4.36 5.42
CA PRO A 380 -17.02 3.45 4.39
C PRO A 380 -15.91 2.52 4.88
N TYR A 381 -16.00 1.25 4.48
CA TYR A 381 -14.98 0.24 4.71
C TYR A 381 -13.85 0.35 3.68
N ALA A 382 -12.69 -0.24 3.99
CA ALA A 382 -11.56 -0.29 3.07
C ALA A 382 -11.90 -1.14 1.83
N PHE A 383 -12.58 -2.27 2.03
CA PHE A 383 -13.11 -3.06 0.92
C PHE A 383 -14.60 -2.79 0.72
N ASN A 384 -15.00 -2.65 -0.55
CA ASN A 384 -16.40 -2.38 -0.91
C ASN A 384 -17.34 -3.54 -0.61
N ASN A 385 -16.81 -4.77 -0.52
CA ASN A 385 -17.59 -5.98 -0.22
C ASN A 385 -17.56 -6.38 1.26
N SER A 386 -16.96 -5.58 2.16
CA SER A 386 -17.08 -5.77 3.61
C SER A 386 -18.47 -5.34 4.07
N GLU A 387 -19.12 -6.16 4.88
CA GLU A 387 -20.44 -5.86 5.46
C GLU A 387 -20.33 -5.32 6.89
N ASN A 388 -19.21 -5.60 7.56
CA ASN A 388 -18.96 -5.20 8.93
C ASN A 388 -17.48 -4.85 9.17
N ALA A 389 -17.22 -4.21 10.31
CA ALA A 389 -15.88 -3.74 10.66
C ALA A 389 -14.91 -4.90 10.92
N LEU A 390 -15.41 -6.02 11.46
CA LEU A 390 -14.60 -7.22 11.70
C LEU A 390 -14.09 -7.81 10.39
N GLU A 391 -14.96 -8.01 9.39
CA GLU A 391 -14.58 -8.41 8.04
C GLU A 391 -13.50 -7.49 7.48
N ASP A 392 -13.71 -6.17 7.55
CA ASP A 392 -12.81 -5.20 6.95
C ASP A 392 -11.41 -5.24 7.56
N VAL A 393 -11.30 -5.33 8.89
CA VAL A 393 -10.00 -5.43 9.59
C VAL A 393 -9.30 -6.74 9.29
N LEU A 394 -10.03 -7.87 9.27
CA LEU A 394 -9.44 -9.17 8.93
C LEU A 394 -8.99 -9.20 7.45
N GLY A 395 -9.73 -8.58 6.54
CA GLY A 395 -9.31 -8.39 5.16
C GLY A 395 -8.07 -7.49 5.03
N LEU A 396 -7.97 -6.43 5.83
CA LEU A 396 -6.79 -5.56 5.86
C LEU A 396 -5.57 -6.29 6.42
N ALA A 397 -5.76 -7.15 7.42
CA ALA A 397 -4.72 -8.04 7.93
C ALA A 397 -4.15 -8.94 6.81
N VAL A 398 -5.01 -9.48 5.95
CA VAL A 398 -4.58 -10.19 4.73
C VAL A 398 -3.73 -9.30 3.84
N GLY A 399 -4.18 -8.09 3.54
CA GLY A 399 -3.38 -7.13 2.77
C GLY A 399 -2.01 -6.88 3.38
N MET A 400 -1.93 -6.59 4.68
CA MET A 400 -0.68 -6.30 5.39
C MET A 400 0.28 -7.50 5.40
N ALA A 401 -0.22 -8.72 5.63
CA ALA A 401 0.58 -9.93 5.59
C ALA A 401 1.20 -10.16 4.20
N ILE A 402 0.40 -9.97 3.15
CA ILE A 402 0.82 -10.16 1.77
C ILE A 402 1.80 -9.07 1.32
N ALA A 403 1.57 -7.82 1.71
CA ALA A 403 2.50 -6.72 1.45
C ALA A 403 3.91 -7.02 1.98
N ASN A 404 3.99 -7.71 3.12
CA ASN A 404 5.24 -8.03 3.82
C ASN A 404 5.86 -9.37 3.40
N LEU A 405 5.31 -10.07 2.40
CA LEU A 405 5.91 -11.28 1.89
C LEU A 405 7.33 -11.01 1.36
N PRO A 406 8.34 -11.80 1.75
CA PRO A 406 9.67 -11.68 1.19
C PRO A 406 9.61 -11.99 -0.31
N LEU A 407 10.10 -11.06 -1.12
CA LEU A 407 10.20 -11.25 -2.56
C LEU A 407 11.63 -11.69 -2.89
N GLU A 408 11.78 -12.78 -3.64
CA GLU A 408 13.07 -13.15 -4.19
C GLU A 408 13.46 -12.22 -5.34
N GLU A 409 14.65 -11.62 -5.27
CA GLU A 409 15.26 -10.86 -6.35
C GLU A 409 15.77 -11.81 -7.44
N LYS A 410 14.84 -12.35 -8.22
CA LYS A 410 15.16 -12.90 -9.54
C LYS A 410 14.89 -11.81 -10.57
N ASP A 411 15.80 -11.68 -11.54
CA ASP A 411 15.71 -10.78 -12.70
C ASP A 411 14.40 -10.99 -13.49
N SER A 412 13.27 -10.55 -12.94
CA SER A 412 11.99 -10.51 -13.62
C SER A 412 11.91 -9.14 -14.27
N PRO A 413 11.95 -9.03 -15.61
CA PRO A 413 11.96 -7.76 -16.31
C PRO A 413 10.57 -7.10 -16.34
N THR A 414 9.88 -7.02 -15.21
CA THR A 414 8.70 -6.17 -15.09
C THR A 414 9.11 -4.73 -15.30
N ARG A 415 8.78 -4.21 -16.49
CA ARG A 415 9.04 -2.82 -16.90
C ARG A 415 8.38 -1.89 -15.89
N SER A 416 9.19 -1.37 -14.99
CA SER A 416 8.77 -0.41 -13.98
C SER A 416 9.28 0.96 -14.37
N LEU A 417 8.51 1.99 -14.04
CA LEU A 417 8.76 3.35 -14.49
C LEU A 417 8.97 4.26 -13.29
N ALA A 418 10.06 5.01 -13.29
CA ALA A 418 10.38 6.01 -12.29
C ALA A 418 10.36 7.39 -12.96
N SER A 419 9.52 8.31 -12.49
CA SER A 419 9.52 9.68 -12.97
C SER A 419 10.45 10.53 -12.11
N VAL A 420 11.44 11.15 -12.75
CA VAL A 420 12.46 11.98 -12.12
C VAL A 420 12.31 13.42 -12.59
N GLN A 421 12.24 14.36 -11.65
CA GLN A 421 12.33 15.79 -11.90
C GLN A 421 13.77 16.21 -12.17
N ALA A 422 13.98 16.85 -13.31
CA ALA A 422 15.23 17.50 -13.66
C ALA A 422 14.95 18.97 -13.95
N MET A 423 15.87 19.84 -13.49
CA MET A 423 15.91 21.21 -13.98
C MET A 423 16.42 21.21 -15.41
N ARG A 424 15.67 21.82 -16.33
CA ARG A 424 16.13 22.11 -17.68
C ARG A 424 16.17 23.61 -17.89
N LEU A 425 17.11 24.07 -18.71
CA LEU A 425 17.15 25.45 -19.16
C LEU A 425 16.15 25.65 -20.31
N GLY A 426 15.32 26.69 -20.21
CA GLY A 426 14.36 27.07 -21.24
C GLY A 426 13.11 26.19 -21.29
N SER A 427 12.30 26.37 -22.34
CA SER A 427 10.97 25.74 -22.51
C SER A 427 11.02 24.25 -22.86
N GLY A 428 12.20 23.70 -23.15
CA GLY A 428 12.40 22.31 -23.60
C GLY A 428 11.71 21.95 -24.92
N THR A 429 11.23 22.94 -25.66
CA THR A 429 10.76 22.80 -27.04
C THR A 429 11.84 23.35 -27.98
N GLY A 430 11.83 22.93 -29.26
CA GLY A 430 12.73 23.49 -30.28
C GLY A 430 12.62 25.03 -30.42
N ALA A 431 11.54 25.64 -29.90
CA ALA A 431 11.39 27.08 -29.79
C ALA A 431 12.47 27.76 -28.93
N PHE A 432 13.18 27.03 -28.07
CA PHE A 432 14.37 27.53 -27.37
C PHE A 432 15.41 28.12 -28.34
N TYR A 433 15.65 27.45 -29.48
CA TYR A 433 16.58 27.95 -30.49
C TYR A 433 16.11 29.27 -31.12
N LEU A 434 14.78 29.47 -31.24
CA LEU A 434 14.22 30.74 -31.73
C LEU A 434 14.44 31.88 -30.73
N LEU A 435 14.38 31.59 -29.43
CA LEU A 435 14.65 32.56 -28.37
C LEU A 435 16.14 32.99 -28.34
N LEU A 436 17.06 32.21 -28.89
CA LEU A 436 18.47 32.60 -28.98
C LEU A 436 18.78 33.54 -30.16
N ILE A 437 17.88 33.65 -31.15
CA ILE A 437 18.11 34.44 -32.38
C ILE A 437 18.40 35.93 -32.10
N PRO A 438 17.68 36.65 -31.23
CA PRO A 438 17.98 38.06 -30.93
C PRO A 438 19.39 38.25 -30.36
N SER A 439 19.78 37.38 -29.43
CA SER A 439 21.08 37.44 -28.78
C SER A 439 22.22 37.12 -29.75
N LEU A 440 22.05 36.08 -30.58
CA LEU A 440 23.02 35.69 -31.60
C LEU A 440 23.16 36.76 -32.69
N SER A 441 22.06 37.33 -33.16
CA SER A 441 22.09 38.41 -34.15
C SER A 441 22.76 39.67 -33.60
N SER A 442 22.49 40.03 -32.34
CA SER A 442 23.16 41.14 -31.66
C SER A 442 24.67 40.93 -31.54
N LEU A 443 25.09 39.70 -31.21
CA LEU A 443 26.50 39.32 -31.14
C LEU A 443 27.18 39.41 -32.52
N VAL A 444 26.53 38.91 -33.58
CA VAL A 444 27.05 39.01 -34.96
C VAL A 444 27.20 40.48 -35.38
N ILE A 445 26.20 41.33 -35.10
CA ILE A 445 26.25 42.76 -35.40
C ILE A 445 27.42 43.43 -34.65
N LEU A 446 27.58 43.15 -33.35
CA LEU A 446 28.68 43.67 -32.54
C LEU A 446 30.05 43.23 -33.09
N VAL A 447 30.20 41.94 -33.45
CA VAL A 447 31.45 41.42 -34.03
C VAL A 447 31.77 42.11 -35.36
N VAL A 448 30.78 42.30 -36.24
CA VAL A 448 30.97 43.01 -37.52
C VAL A 448 31.38 44.47 -37.30
N LEU A 449 30.73 45.16 -36.36
CA LEU A 449 31.07 46.54 -36.01
C LEU A 449 32.49 46.64 -35.43
N LEU A 450 32.87 45.70 -34.56
CA LEU A 450 34.18 45.66 -33.92
C LEU A 450 35.29 45.36 -34.94
N LEU A 451 35.08 44.41 -35.85
CA LEU A 451 36.00 44.13 -36.96
C LEU A 451 36.14 45.33 -37.92
N ARG A 452 35.05 46.05 -38.19
CA ARG A 452 35.10 47.29 -38.97
C ARG A 452 35.85 48.40 -38.24
N SER A 453 35.66 48.53 -36.93
CA SER A 453 36.39 49.50 -36.10
C SER A 453 37.89 49.26 -36.16
N ILE A 454 38.32 48.01 -35.99
CA ILE A 454 39.73 47.61 -36.05
C ILE A 454 40.32 47.88 -37.45
N ARG A 455 39.61 47.49 -38.52
CA ARG A 455 40.07 47.71 -39.90
C ARG A 455 40.09 49.18 -40.30
N GLY A 456 39.19 49.99 -39.75
CA GLY A 456 39.10 51.41 -40.04
C GLY A 456 40.11 52.27 -39.25
N GLY A 457 40.84 51.70 -38.29
CA GLY A 457 41.73 52.45 -37.39
C GLY A 457 40.99 53.30 -36.36
N TRP A 458 39.72 53.00 -36.08
CA TRP A 458 38.93 53.73 -35.09
C TRP A 458 39.30 53.18 -33.71
N ALA A 459 40.06 53.97 -32.93
CA ALA A 459 40.33 53.66 -31.54
C ALA A 459 39.02 53.65 -30.74
N PRO A 460 38.81 52.70 -29.81
CA PRO A 460 37.66 52.74 -28.93
C PRO A 460 37.87 53.88 -27.93
N GLY A 461 37.29 55.04 -28.23
CA GLY A 461 37.38 56.23 -27.37
C GLY A 461 37.62 57.55 -28.08
N GLY A 462 37.18 57.72 -29.33
CA GLY A 462 37.30 59.01 -30.04
C GLY A 462 38.63 59.21 -30.73
#